data_AF-A0A1J9PH35-F1
#
_entry.id   AF-A0A1J9PH35-F1
#
_cell.length_a   1.000
_cell.length_b   1.000
_cell.length_c   1.000
_cell.angle_alpha   90.00
_cell.angle_beta   90.00
_cell.angle_gamma   90.00
#
_symmetry.space_group_name_H-M   'P 1'
#
loop_
_entity.id
_entity.type
_entity.pdbx_description
1 polymer ?
#
loop_
_entity_poly.entity_id
_entity_poly.type
_entity_poly.pdbx_seq_one_letter_code
_entity_poly.pdbx_strand_id
1 'polypeptide(L)'
;MSDNKSPEEKARESFASILSYYLNNRDSLERLPSWVTESSQSGSIPIALSPSLMPASDDQVEAEKQKLKERVSDALPKLSEKEKQLMTQAANSSKVKRKENKENKEKQKAAEQASSGGS
;
A
#
# COMPACT_ATOMS: atom_id res chain seq x y z
N MET A 1 18.39 20.84 -16.24
CA MET A 1 16.94 20.62 -16.06
C MET A 1 16.75 20.07 -14.66
N SER A 2 15.94 20.70 -13.82
CA SER A 2 15.93 20.47 -12.38
C SER A 2 15.28 19.13 -12.01
N ASP A 3 16.02 18.28 -11.30
CA ASP A 3 15.58 17.00 -10.71
C ASP A 3 14.63 17.17 -9.51
N ASN A 4 13.75 18.17 -9.54
CA ASN A 4 12.79 18.50 -8.48
C ASN A 4 11.50 17.68 -8.59
N LYS A 5 11.61 16.36 -8.79
CA LYS A 5 10.48 15.44 -8.74
C LYS A 5 10.53 14.63 -7.46
N SER A 6 9.40 14.54 -6.78
CA SER A 6 9.23 13.63 -5.64
C SER A 6 9.57 12.19 -6.04
N PRO A 7 10.04 11.34 -5.11
CA PRO A 7 10.28 9.92 -5.38
C PRO A 7 9.08 9.22 -6.04
N GLU A 8 7.86 9.60 -5.67
CA GLU A 8 6.61 9.11 -6.23
C GLU A 8 6.42 9.53 -7.70
N GLU A 9 6.72 10.78 -8.04
CA GLU A 9 6.67 11.26 -9.43
C GLU A 9 7.72 10.57 -10.29
N LYS A 10 8.94 10.38 -9.78
CA LYS A 10 10.00 9.63 -10.48
C LYS A 10 9.60 8.18 -10.73
N ALA A 11 8.96 7.53 -9.75
CA ALA A 11 8.45 6.18 -9.89
C ALA A 11 7.31 6.09 -10.92
N ARG A 12 6.39 7.06 -10.92
CA ARG A 12 5.30 7.15 -11.90
C ARG A 12 5.82 7.34 -13.32
N GLU A 13 6.78 8.24 -13.51
CA GLU A 13 7.39 8.48 -14.82
C GLU A 13 8.18 7.27 -15.32
N SER A 14 8.90 6.60 -14.42
CA SER A 14 9.62 5.37 -14.75
C SER A 14 8.66 4.26 -15.20
N PHE A 15 7.57 4.07 -14.45
CA PHE A 15 6.54 3.10 -14.81
C PHE A 15 5.85 3.45 -16.13
N ALA A 16 5.51 4.73 -16.33
CA ALA A 16 4.90 5.22 -17.57
C ALA A 16 5.81 4.97 -18.79
N SER A 17 7.12 5.18 -18.64
CA SER A 17 8.11 4.89 -19.68
C SER A 17 8.16 3.40 -20.03
N ILE A 18 8.22 2.52 -19.02
CA ILE A 18 8.24 1.06 -19.21
C ILE A 18 6.93 0.59 -19.85
N LEU A 19 5.78 1.07 -19.38
CA LEU A 19 4.47 0.73 -19.95
C LEU A 19 4.37 1.18 -21.42
N SER A 20 4.81 2.40 -21.72
CA SER A 20 4.82 2.94 -23.08
C SER A 20 5.66 2.08 -24.03
N TYR A 21 6.82 1.58 -23.59
CA TYR A 21 7.62 0.64 -24.39
C TYR A 21 6.82 -0.62 -24.77
N TYR A 22 6.17 -1.27 -23.82
CA TYR A 22 5.41 -2.49 -24.11
C TYR A 22 4.17 -2.24 -24.97
N LEU A 23 3.48 -1.10 -24.77
CA LEU A 23 2.33 -0.74 -25.59
C LEU A 23 2.72 -0.47 -27.05
N ASN A 24 3.84 0.23 -27.28
CA ASN A 24 4.30 0.60 -28.62
C ASN A 24 4.97 -0.55 -29.38
N ASN A 25 5.47 -1.58 -28.67
CA ASN A 25 6.16 -2.72 -29.27
C ASN A 25 5.35 -4.02 -29.18
N ARG A 26 4.04 -3.91 -28.91
CA ARG A 26 3.17 -5.05 -28.63
C ARG A 26 3.24 -6.15 -29.69
N ASP A 27 3.29 -5.78 -30.96
CA ASP A 27 3.27 -6.72 -32.09
C ASP A 27 4.64 -7.36 -32.39
N SER A 28 5.71 -6.80 -31.81
CA SER A 28 7.10 -7.26 -32.01
C SER A 28 7.61 -8.11 -30.83
N LEU A 29 6.89 -8.13 -29.71
CA LEU A 29 7.29 -8.84 -28.50
C LEU A 29 6.62 -10.21 -28.41
N GLU A 30 7.42 -11.27 -28.37
CA GLU A 30 6.94 -12.66 -28.22
C GLU A 30 6.18 -12.90 -26.91
N ARG A 31 6.49 -12.13 -25.86
CA ARG A 31 5.86 -12.25 -24.55
C ARG A 31 5.62 -10.89 -23.92
N LEU A 32 4.35 -10.61 -23.63
CA LEU A 32 3.93 -9.43 -22.89
C LEU A 32 3.74 -9.78 -21.41
N PRO A 33 4.21 -8.94 -20.47
CA PRO A 33 3.87 -9.08 -19.07
C PRO A 33 2.36 -8.96 -18.84
N SER A 34 1.80 -9.76 -17.94
CA SER A 34 0.35 -9.80 -17.66
C SER A 34 -0.22 -8.42 -17.28
N TRP A 35 0.55 -7.61 -16.55
CA TRP A 35 0.16 -6.26 -16.16
C TRP A 35 0.03 -5.29 -17.33
N VAL A 36 0.68 -5.52 -18.48
CA VAL A 36 0.48 -4.69 -19.69
C VAL A 36 -0.85 -5.03 -20.37
N THR A 37 -1.16 -6.33 -20.45
CA THR A 37 -2.37 -6.84 -21.13
C THR A 37 -3.63 -6.62 -20.30
N GLU A 38 -3.55 -6.73 -18.98
CA GLU A 38 -4.68 -6.51 -18.07
C GLU A 38 -4.96 -5.01 -17.86
N SER A 39 -3.92 -4.16 -17.82
CA SER A 39 -4.09 -2.71 -17.57
C SER A 39 -4.52 -1.91 -18.80
N SER A 40 -4.43 -2.46 -20.02
CA SER A 40 -4.81 -1.71 -21.23
C SER A 40 -6.32 -1.46 -21.34
N GLN A 41 -7.16 -2.20 -20.61
CA GLN A 41 -8.61 -1.94 -20.53
C GLN A 41 -9.00 -0.96 -19.41
N SER A 42 -8.12 -0.69 -18.47
CA SER A 42 -8.41 0.20 -17.35
C SER A 42 -7.20 1.09 -17.11
N GLY A 43 -7.28 2.34 -17.59
CA GLY A 43 -6.28 3.40 -17.37
C GLY A 43 -6.13 3.83 -15.91
N SER A 44 -6.29 2.89 -14.98
CA SER A 44 -6.26 3.02 -13.54
C SER A 44 -5.71 1.69 -13.02
N ILE A 45 -4.55 1.71 -12.37
CA ILE A 45 -4.14 0.60 -11.51
C ILE A 45 -5.26 0.48 -10.46
N PRO A 46 -6.07 -0.59 -10.43
CA PRO A 46 -7.19 -0.65 -9.50
C PRO A 46 -6.63 -0.95 -8.10
N ILE A 47 -6.17 0.09 -7.41
CA ILE A 47 -6.27 0.17 -5.95
C ILE A 47 -7.72 0.59 -5.63
N ALA A 48 -8.69 -0.11 -6.22
CA ALA A 48 -10.10 0.13 -6.00
C ALA A 48 -10.60 -1.01 -5.11
N LEU A 49 -10.80 -0.72 -3.83
CA LEU A 49 -11.65 -1.56 -2.99
C LEU A 49 -13.03 -1.60 -3.67
N SER A 50 -13.50 -2.78 -4.03
CA SER A 50 -14.80 -2.96 -4.68
C SER A 50 -15.87 -2.23 -3.87
N PRO A 51 -16.73 -1.38 -4.47
CA PRO A 51 -17.80 -0.70 -3.73
C PRO A 51 -18.73 -1.66 -2.98
N SER A 52 -18.85 -2.92 -3.42
CA SER A 52 -19.61 -3.96 -2.69
C SER A 52 -18.92 -4.50 -1.43
N LEU A 53 -17.65 -4.15 -1.19
CA LEU A 53 -16.88 -4.51 0.01
C LEU A 53 -16.82 -3.34 1.01
N MET A 54 -17.38 -2.18 0.67
CA MET A 54 -17.51 -1.08 1.61
C MET A 54 -18.79 -1.28 2.42
N PRO A 55 -18.72 -1.19 3.76
CA PRO A 55 -19.92 -1.22 4.58
C PRO A 55 -20.81 -0.04 4.21
N ALA A 56 -22.09 -0.33 3.96
CA ALA A 56 -23.04 0.67 3.48
C ALA A 56 -23.59 1.58 4.59
N SER A 57 -23.36 1.23 5.86
CA SER A 57 -23.75 2.01 7.03
C SER A 57 -22.88 1.73 8.25
N ASP A 58 -22.88 2.66 9.22
CA ASP A 58 -22.19 2.49 10.50
C ASP A 58 -22.70 1.29 11.30
N ASP A 59 -24.01 0.97 11.21
CA ASP A 59 -24.58 -0.21 11.85
C ASP A 59 -24.00 -1.51 11.28
N GLN A 60 -23.72 -1.56 9.98
CA GLN A 60 -23.04 -2.71 9.37
C GLN A 60 -21.61 -2.83 9.89
N VAL A 61 -20.90 -1.71 10.04
CA VAL A 61 -19.55 -1.70 10.62
C VAL A 61 -19.56 -2.25 12.05
N GLU A 62 -20.49 -1.79 12.89
CA GLU A 62 -20.56 -2.24 14.28
C GLU A 62 -20.99 -3.72 14.38
N ALA A 63 -21.93 -4.17 13.54
CA ALA A 63 -22.30 -5.57 13.46
C ALA A 63 -21.12 -6.46 13.04
N GLU A 64 -20.34 -6.05 12.03
CA GLU A 64 -19.15 -6.78 11.60
C GLU A 64 -18.04 -6.77 12.65
N LYS A 65 -17.83 -5.64 13.35
CA LYS A 65 -16.91 -5.56 14.48
C LYS A 65 -17.31 -6.52 15.59
N GLN A 66 -18.59 -6.60 15.93
CA GLN A 66 -19.08 -7.51 16.95
C GLN A 66 -18.88 -8.97 16.55
N LYS A 67 -19.25 -9.32 15.32
CA LYS A 67 -19.01 -10.67 14.75
C LYS A 67 -17.53 -11.04 14.71
N LEU A 68 -16.65 -10.07 14.44
CA LEU A 68 -15.21 -10.28 14.48
C LEU A 68 -14.72 -10.54 15.91
N LYS A 69 -15.20 -9.78 16.90
CA LYS A 69 -14.85 -10.01 18.31
C LYS A 69 -15.21 -11.43 18.76
N GLU A 70 -16.40 -11.90 18.42
CA GLU A 70 -16.87 -13.26 18.74
C GLU A 70 -15.98 -14.33 18.08
N ARG A 71 -15.65 -14.17 16.80
CA ARG A 71 -14.74 -15.09 16.10
C ARG A 71 -13.35 -15.12 16.72
N VAL A 72 -12.84 -13.96 17.13
CA VAL A 72 -11.53 -13.85 17.77
C VAL A 72 -11.55 -14.51 19.15
N SER A 73 -12.59 -14.29 19.96
CA SER A 73 -12.71 -14.94 21.28
C SER A 73 -12.76 -16.47 21.18
N ASP A 74 -13.38 -17.01 20.12
CA ASP A 74 -13.44 -18.46 19.89
C ASP A 74 -12.14 -19.06 19.33
N ALA A 75 -11.35 -18.25 18.62
CA ALA A 75 -10.12 -18.70 17.96
C ALA A 75 -8.89 -18.60 18.87
N LEU A 76 -8.77 -17.54 19.67
CA LEU A 76 -7.63 -17.30 20.57
C LEU A 76 -7.33 -18.46 21.55
N PRO A 77 -8.31 -19.13 22.19
CA PRO A 77 -8.02 -20.24 23.10
C PRO A 77 -7.56 -21.52 22.36
N LYS A 78 -7.85 -21.65 21.06
CA LYS A 78 -7.46 -22.81 20.25
C LYS A 78 -6.01 -22.72 19.75
N LEU A 79 -5.39 -21.55 19.82
CA LEU A 79 -4.01 -21.34 19.41
C LEU A 79 -3.05 -21.94 20.44
N SER A 80 -2.02 -22.62 19.94
CA SER A 80 -0.87 -23.04 20.75
C SER A 80 -0.06 -21.83 21.22
N GLU A 81 0.72 -22.03 22.28
CA GLU A 81 1.57 -20.96 22.84
C GLU A 81 2.59 -20.44 21.81
N LYS A 82 3.11 -21.33 20.97
CA LYS A 82 4.03 -20.98 19.88
C LYS A 82 3.38 -20.08 18.83
N GLU A 83 2.14 -20.36 18.45
CA GLU A 83 1.40 -19.55 17.47
C GLU A 83 1.05 -18.16 18.03
N LYS A 84 0.65 -18.09 19.30
CA LYS A 84 0.41 -16.80 19.99
C LYS A 84 1.69 -15.95 20.04
N GLN A 85 2.83 -16.58 20.32
CA GLN A 85 4.12 -15.90 20.34
C GLN A 85 4.51 -15.37 18.95
N LEU A 86 4.33 -16.17 17.90
CA LEU A 86 4.57 -15.74 16.51
C LEU A 86 3.67 -14.57 16.10
N MET A 87 2.37 -14.63 16.41
CA MET A 87 1.44 -13.51 16.16
C MET A 87 1.88 -12.23 16.86
N THR A 88 2.30 -12.35 18.12
CA THR A 88 2.75 -11.20 18.92
C THR A 88 4.02 -10.59 18.34
N GLN A 89 4.99 -11.41 17.91
CA GLN A 89 6.21 -10.92 17.26
C GLN A 89 5.89 -10.23 15.93
N ALA A 90 5.02 -10.80 15.10
CA ALA A 90 4.60 -10.19 13.84
C ALA A 90 3.85 -8.85 14.06
N ALA A 91 2.99 -8.77 15.08
CA ALA A 91 2.30 -7.53 15.44
C ALA A 91 3.29 -6.45 15.88
N ASN A 92 4.29 -6.81 16.66
CA ASN A 92 5.32 -5.89 17.12
C ASN A 92 6.25 -5.43 15.98
N SER A 93 6.69 -6.34 15.11
CA SER A 93 7.55 -5.97 13.97
C SER A 93 6.86 -5.01 13.00
N SER A 94 5.55 -5.19 12.78
CA SER A 94 4.73 -4.28 11.97
C SER A 94 4.64 -2.87 12.58
N LYS A 95 4.55 -2.76 13.91
CA LYS A 95 4.51 -1.46 14.61
C LYS A 95 5.86 -0.73 14.58
N VAL A 96 6.98 -1.46 14.66
CA VAL A 96 8.34 -0.88 14.62
C VAL A 96 8.55 -0.11 13.30
N LYS A 97 8.24 -0.73 12.16
CA LYS A 97 8.36 -0.07 10.85
C LYS A 97 7.46 1.16 10.69
N ARG A 98 6.26 1.15 11.28
CA ARG A 98 5.37 2.33 11.25
C ARG A 98 5.93 3.50 12.07
N LYS A 99 6.56 3.21 13.22
CA LYS A 99 7.19 4.23 14.05
C LYS A 99 8.41 4.84 13.37
N GLU A 100 9.28 4.01 12.81
CA GLU A 100 10.45 4.44 12.03
C GLU A 100 10.04 5.31 10.83
N ASN A 101 9.03 4.90 10.07
CA ASN A 101 8.53 5.69 8.94
C ASN A 101 7.93 7.04 9.36
N LYS A 102 7.28 7.09 10.52
CA LYS A 102 6.73 8.35 11.07
C LYS A 102 7.86 9.29 11.49
N GLU A 103 8.84 8.79 12.23
CA GLU A 103 10.01 9.57 12.67
C GLU A 103 10.83 10.08 11.48
N ASN A 104 11.03 9.26 10.44
CA ASN A 104 11.75 9.68 9.24
C ASN A 104 10.99 10.76 8.45
N LYS A 105 9.66 10.67 8.40
CA LYS A 105 8.82 11.70 7.76
C LYS A 105 8.84 13.03 8.52
N GLU A 106 8.89 12.98 9.86
CA GLU A 106 9.01 14.18 10.69
C GLU A 106 10.39 14.84 10.56
N LYS A 107 11.47 14.03 10.50
CA LYS A 107 12.83 14.53 10.24
C LYS A 107 12.98 15.17 8.86
N GLN A 108 12.37 14.58 7.82
CA GLN A 108 12.36 15.16 6.48
C GLN A 108 11.64 16.51 6.44
N LYS A 109 10.47 16.61 7.08
CA LYS A 109 9.75 17.89 7.20
C LYS A 109 10.53 18.96 7.95
N ALA A 110 11.24 18.59 9.02
CA ALA A 110 12.07 19.53 9.77
C ALA A 110 13.29 20.00 8.94
N ALA A 111 13.90 19.11 8.15
CA ALA A 111 14.99 19.47 7.25
C ALA A 111 14.56 20.39 6.11
N GLU A 112 13.37 20.18 5.53
CA GLU A 112 12.80 21.06 4.51
C GLU A 112 12.47 22.46 5.05
N GLN A 113 11.96 22.58 6.27
CA GLN A 113 11.66 23.87 6.91
C GLN A 113 12.92 24.66 7.31
N ALA A 114 13.99 23.97 7.71
CA ALA A 114 15.28 24.62 7.98
C ALA A 114 15.98 25.09 6.69
N SER A 115 15.74 24.42 5.56
CA SER A 115 16.27 24.79 4.25
C SER A 115 15.56 26.00 3.61
N SER A 116 14.31 26.30 3.97
CA SER A 116 13.53 27.40 3.37
C SER A 116 13.61 28.72 4.15
N GLY A 117 14.32 28.77 5.28
CA GLY A 117 14.40 29.94 6.18
C GLY A 117 15.68 30.76 6.08
N GLY A 118 16.58 30.42 5.16
CA GLY A 118 17.85 31.13 4.94
C GLY A 118 17.82 31.97 3.66
N SER A 119 17.32 33.19 3.73
CA SER A 119 17.55 34.25 2.74
C SER A 119 17.59 35.60 3.44
#